data_AF-U6LXB5-F1
#
_entry.id   AF-U6LXB5-F1
#
_cell.length_a   1.000
_cell.length_b   1.000
_cell.length_c   1.000
_cell.angle_alpha   90.00
_cell.angle_beta   90.00
_cell.angle_gamma   90.00
#
_symmetry.space_group_name_H-M   'P 1'
#
loop_
_entity.id
_entity.type
_entity.pdbx_description
1 polymer ?
#
loop_
_entity_poly.entity_id
_entity_poly.type
_entity_poly.pdbx_seq_one_letter_code
_entity_poly.pdbx_strand_id
1 'polypeptide(L)'
;MRKRSSSGSTANPNNPNTSTSNAISQAGTQQQQQPQQQQQQQQQQQQQQQQQQQEPTEMQTTTNTEGGPFGTAFSTVGPVTALDSHFQTLRQSFLSGPLEEWNTALRSLPVPVYTPQLLGCIGIDWDYDMIALNDKTDNILVEVGFALLSRVVSEWGCEEGQLIRFLSSIQMQYLPNPYHNKLHAATVAHLTECLTRMLNAQRT
;
A
#
# COMPACT_ATOMS: atom_id res chain seq x y z
N MET A 1 14.28 -32.26 56.17
CA MET A 1 14.38 -33.41 57.10
C MET A 1 13.19 -33.35 58.04
N ARG A 2 12.38 -34.42 58.21
CA ARG A 2 11.09 -34.46 58.97
C ARG A 2 9.94 -33.60 58.35
N LYS A 3 8.63 -33.88 58.53
CA LYS A 3 7.85 -35.15 58.68
C LYS A 3 6.33 -34.83 58.62
N ARG A 4 5.52 -35.62 57.87
CA ARG A 4 4.04 -35.83 58.05
C ARG A 4 3.13 -34.57 57.87
N SER A 5 1.79 -34.62 57.86
CA SER A 5 0.73 -35.50 57.25
C SER A 5 -0.65 -34.80 57.48
N SER A 6 -1.88 -35.25 57.13
CA SER A 6 -2.48 -36.47 56.53
C SER A 6 -3.98 -36.27 56.19
N SER A 7 -4.51 -37.08 55.24
CA SER A 7 -5.90 -37.64 55.17
C SER A 7 -7.17 -36.78 54.95
N GLY A 8 -8.14 -37.35 54.20
CA GLY A 8 -9.52 -36.85 53.98
C GLY A 8 -9.84 -36.61 52.50
N SER A 9 -10.56 -37.42 51.71
CA SER A 9 -11.49 -38.56 51.89
C SER A 9 -12.99 -38.23 52.09
N THR A 10 -13.73 -38.12 50.98
CA THR A 10 -15.13 -38.58 50.84
C THR A 10 -15.40 -38.98 49.38
N ALA A 11 -16.12 -40.10 49.19
CA ALA A 11 -16.76 -40.48 47.93
C ALA A 11 -18.26 -40.64 48.19
N ASN A 12 -19.11 -40.47 47.17
CA ASN A 12 -20.55 -40.74 47.28
C ASN A 12 -21.10 -41.33 45.96
N PRO A 13 -21.71 -42.54 45.96
CA PRO A 13 -22.28 -43.19 44.78
C PRO A 13 -23.81 -43.04 44.68
N ASN A 14 -24.41 -43.78 43.70
CA ASN A 14 -25.84 -43.89 43.38
C ASN A 14 -26.41 -42.67 42.60
N ASN A 15 -27.27 -42.82 41.60
CA ASN A 15 -28.38 -43.79 41.44
C ASN A 15 -28.53 -44.33 39.97
N PRO A 16 -29.27 -45.43 39.69
CA PRO A 16 -29.26 -46.13 38.39
C PRO A 16 -30.59 -46.09 37.58
N ASN A 17 -30.61 -46.87 36.47
CA ASN A 17 -31.76 -47.25 35.61
C ASN A 17 -32.31 -46.15 34.68
N THR A 18 -32.96 -46.44 33.54
CA THR A 18 -33.55 -47.72 33.03
C THR A 18 -33.10 -48.12 31.61
N SER A 19 -33.18 -49.43 31.33
CA SER A 19 -32.94 -50.06 30.02
C SER A 19 -34.09 -49.88 29.01
N THR A 20 -33.78 -49.96 27.71
CA THR A 20 -34.50 -50.86 26.78
C THR A 20 -33.65 -51.21 25.54
N SER A 21 -33.95 -52.35 24.93
CA SER A 21 -33.23 -52.92 23.79
C SER A 21 -33.62 -52.28 22.45
N ASN A 22 -32.72 -52.37 21.46
CA ASN A 22 -33.07 -52.92 20.14
C ASN A 22 -31.81 -53.29 19.34
N ALA A 23 -31.87 -54.42 18.63
CA ALA A 23 -30.96 -54.74 17.53
C ALA A 23 -31.67 -54.42 16.21
N ILE A 24 -30.93 -54.11 15.12
CA ILE A 24 -31.30 -54.34 13.70
C ILE A 24 -30.20 -53.77 12.77
N SER A 25 -30.02 -54.41 11.60
CA SER A 25 -29.30 -53.95 10.38
C SER A 25 -27.83 -53.51 10.45
N GLN A 26 -26.93 -54.42 10.11
CA GLN A 26 -25.68 -54.10 9.40
C GLN A 26 -25.92 -54.12 7.87
N ALA A 27 -26.16 -52.97 7.24
CA ALA A 27 -26.07 -52.81 5.78
C ALA A 27 -25.99 -51.33 5.38
N GLY A 28 -25.01 -50.96 4.53
CA GLY A 28 -25.00 -49.68 3.81
C GLY A 28 -24.04 -48.59 4.33
N THR A 29 -22.74 -48.72 4.04
CA THR A 29 -21.73 -47.67 4.32
C THR A 29 -20.79 -47.33 3.13
N GLN A 30 -20.97 -47.96 1.96
CA GLN A 30 -20.03 -47.80 0.84
C GLN A 30 -20.30 -46.61 -0.11
N GLN A 31 -21.48 -45.97 -0.07
CA GLN A 31 -21.88 -45.02 -1.12
C GLN A 31 -21.64 -43.53 -0.80
N GLN A 32 -20.97 -43.21 0.33
CA GLN A 32 -20.83 -41.81 0.81
C GLN A 32 -19.39 -41.27 0.85
N GLN A 33 -18.37 -42.08 0.52
CA GLN A 33 -16.96 -41.63 0.51
C GLN A 33 -16.55 -40.91 -0.79
N GLN A 34 -17.27 -41.14 -1.89
CA GLN A 34 -16.90 -40.64 -3.22
C GLN A 34 -16.83 -39.09 -3.34
N PRO A 35 -17.75 -38.30 -2.73
CA PRO A 35 -17.65 -36.83 -2.79
C PRO A 35 -16.40 -36.26 -2.10
N GLN A 36 -15.96 -36.88 -1.01
CA GLN A 36 -14.84 -36.39 -0.21
C GLN A 36 -13.50 -36.53 -0.94
N GLN A 37 -13.32 -37.62 -1.69
CA GLN A 37 -12.13 -37.84 -2.52
C GLN A 37 -12.07 -36.85 -3.70
N GLN A 38 -13.22 -36.50 -4.29
CA GLN A 38 -13.29 -35.51 -5.37
C GLN A 38 -12.96 -34.09 -4.89
N GLN A 39 -13.41 -33.71 -3.68
CA GLN A 39 -13.08 -32.42 -3.07
C GLN A 39 -11.58 -32.26 -2.76
N GLN A 40 -10.93 -33.33 -2.30
CA GLN A 40 -9.48 -33.34 -2.05
C GLN A 40 -8.66 -33.16 -3.34
N GLN A 41 -9.15 -33.67 -4.47
CA GLN A 41 -8.49 -33.55 -5.77
C GLN A 41 -8.53 -32.11 -6.32
N GLN A 42 -9.61 -31.35 -6.05
CA GLN A 42 -9.67 -29.92 -6.41
C GLN A 42 -8.65 -29.06 -5.64
N GLN A 43 -8.41 -29.35 -4.35
CA GLN A 43 -7.42 -28.59 -3.56
C GLN A 43 -5.99 -28.74 -4.11
N GLN A 44 -5.61 -29.92 -4.61
CA GLN A 44 -4.29 -30.11 -5.23
C GLN A 44 -4.11 -29.29 -6.51
N GLN A 45 -5.15 -29.17 -7.36
CA GLN A 45 -5.06 -28.34 -8.57
C GLN A 45 -4.88 -26.85 -8.24
N GLN A 46 -5.55 -26.33 -7.20
CA GLN A 46 -5.36 -24.93 -6.79
C GLN A 46 -3.93 -24.65 -6.28
N GLN A 47 -3.30 -25.59 -5.57
CA GLN A 47 -1.91 -25.42 -5.12
C GLN A 47 -0.92 -25.38 -6.30
N GLN A 48 -1.11 -26.20 -7.34
CA GLN A 48 -0.25 -26.17 -8.53
C GLN A 48 -0.35 -24.84 -9.30
N GLN A 49 -1.55 -24.24 -9.39
CA GLN A 49 -1.73 -22.93 -10.04
C GLN A 49 -1.09 -21.76 -9.27
N GLN A 50 -0.88 -21.88 -7.95
CA GLN A 50 -0.15 -20.87 -7.18
C GLN A 50 1.36 -20.96 -7.37
N GLN A 51 1.92 -22.17 -7.53
CA GLN A 51 3.37 -22.35 -7.76
C GLN A 51 3.82 -21.81 -9.12
N GLN A 52 3.01 -21.96 -10.18
CA GLN A 52 3.31 -21.39 -11.51
C GLN A 52 3.27 -19.85 -11.55
N GLN A 53 2.74 -19.18 -10.51
CA GLN A 53 2.78 -17.73 -10.38
C GLN A 53 3.96 -17.23 -9.52
N GLN A 54 4.91 -18.11 -9.18
CA GLN A 54 6.09 -17.81 -8.37
C GLN A 54 7.42 -18.18 -9.05
N GLU A 55 7.46 -18.40 -10.38
CA GLU A 55 8.73 -18.39 -11.09
C GLU A 55 9.34 -16.96 -11.04
N PRO A 56 10.57 -16.79 -10.51
CA PRO A 56 11.22 -15.48 -10.48
C PRO A 56 11.67 -15.08 -11.88
N THR A 57 11.41 -13.82 -12.27
CA THR A 57 12.05 -13.21 -13.44
C THR A 57 13.54 -13.02 -13.15
N GLU A 58 14.37 -14.02 -13.44
CA GLU A 58 15.82 -13.92 -13.28
C GLU A 58 16.40 -12.83 -14.19
N MET A 59 17.33 -12.03 -13.64
CA MET A 59 17.94 -10.90 -14.33
C MET A 59 18.96 -11.39 -15.38
N GLN A 60 18.78 -10.98 -16.64
CA GLN A 60 19.82 -11.15 -17.65
C GLN A 60 20.97 -10.18 -17.39
N THR A 61 22.09 -10.70 -16.89
CA THR A 61 23.33 -9.94 -16.69
C THR A 61 24.06 -9.76 -18.03
N THR A 62 24.02 -8.55 -18.60
CA THR A 62 24.75 -8.21 -19.82
C THR A 62 26.17 -7.73 -19.53
N THR A 63 27.17 -8.54 -19.88
CA THR A 63 28.59 -8.15 -19.85
C THR A 63 28.94 -7.31 -21.07
N ASN A 64 29.56 -6.15 -20.87
CA ASN A 64 30.07 -5.31 -21.96
C ASN A 64 31.30 -5.95 -22.63
N THR A 65 31.26 -6.06 -23.97
CA THR A 65 32.44 -6.20 -24.83
C THR A 65 32.22 -5.36 -26.10
N GLU A 66 33.29 -4.77 -26.65
CA GLU A 66 33.25 -3.71 -27.65
C GLU A 66 33.00 -4.23 -29.09
N GLY A 67 32.45 -3.40 -30.00
CA GLY A 67 32.50 -3.73 -31.44
C GLY A 67 31.57 -3.01 -32.42
N GLY A 68 31.95 -1.80 -32.87
CA GLY A 68 31.64 -1.31 -34.22
C GLY A 68 30.26 -0.65 -34.49
N PRO A 69 30.04 -0.11 -35.71
CA PRO A 69 29.03 0.93 -35.96
C PRO A 69 27.89 0.54 -36.95
N PHE A 70 26.93 1.48 -37.09
CA PHE A 70 25.82 1.51 -38.06
C PHE A 70 24.68 0.48 -37.88
N GLY A 71 23.57 0.95 -37.31
CA GLY A 71 22.29 0.25 -37.29
C GLY A 71 21.16 1.16 -36.79
N THR A 72 20.31 1.66 -37.69
CA THR A 72 19.19 2.55 -37.34
C THR A 72 18.01 1.75 -36.78
N ALA A 73 17.80 1.81 -35.47
CA ALA A 73 16.57 1.35 -34.81
C ALA A 73 16.19 2.27 -33.64
N PHE A 74 15.12 3.05 -33.79
CA PHE A 74 14.50 3.74 -32.66
C PHE A 74 13.73 2.72 -31.82
N SER A 75 14.12 2.52 -30.56
CA SER A 75 13.36 1.72 -29.59
C SER A 75 12.82 2.61 -28.47
N THR A 76 11.84 3.44 -28.81
CA THR A 76 11.19 4.40 -27.90
C THR A 76 10.00 3.77 -27.19
N VAL A 77 10.24 2.85 -26.24
CA VAL A 77 9.19 2.26 -25.39
C VAL A 77 9.63 2.25 -23.92
N GLY A 78 9.67 3.44 -23.30
CA GLY A 78 9.80 3.61 -21.85
C GLY A 78 8.43 3.85 -21.19
N PRO A 79 8.26 3.56 -19.88
CA PRO A 79 6.94 3.52 -19.23
C PRO A 79 6.42 4.93 -18.87
N VAL A 80 5.90 5.66 -19.87
CA VAL A 80 5.24 6.98 -19.67
C VAL A 80 3.73 6.92 -19.97
N THR A 81 3.32 6.08 -20.92
CA THR A 81 1.91 5.93 -21.37
C THR A 81 0.96 5.38 -20.30
N ALA A 82 1.48 4.65 -19.30
CA ALA A 82 0.70 4.18 -18.16
C ALA A 82 0.23 5.33 -17.25
N LEU A 83 1.07 6.38 -17.10
CA LEU A 83 0.71 7.56 -16.32
C LEU A 83 -0.38 8.38 -17.02
N ASP A 84 -0.23 8.59 -18.33
CA ASP A 84 -1.22 9.26 -19.18
C ASP A 84 -2.58 8.55 -19.15
N SER A 85 -2.57 7.22 -19.24
CA SER A 85 -3.78 6.40 -19.16
C SER A 85 -4.46 6.57 -17.79
N HIS A 86 -3.70 6.56 -16.69
CA HIS A 86 -4.25 6.77 -15.35
C HIS A 86 -4.74 8.22 -15.15
N PHE A 87 -4.07 9.22 -15.73
CA PHE A 87 -4.49 10.63 -15.66
C PHE A 87 -5.76 10.90 -16.49
N GLN A 88 -5.95 10.22 -17.61
CA GLN A 88 -7.20 10.24 -18.38
C GLN A 88 -8.31 9.46 -17.67
N THR A 89 -8.02 8.32 -17.04
CA THR A 89 -8.99 7.63 -16.17
C THR A 89 -9.39 8.50 -14.98
N LEU A 90 -8.45 9.20 -14.32
CA LEU A 90 -8.75 10.19 -13.29
C LEU A 90 -9.67 11.30 -13.84
N ARG A 91 -9.37 11.85 -15.02
CA ARG A 91 -10.19 12.89 -15.65
C ARG A 91 -11.61 12.41 -16.01
N GLN A 92 -11.78 11.11 -16.28
CA GLN A 92 -13.10 10.50 -16.52
C GLN A 92 -13.82 10.12 -15.22
N SER A 93 -13.13 9.62 -14.19
CA SER A 93 -13.73 9.28 -12.90
C SER A 93 -14.13 10.53 -12.09
N PHE A 94 -13.42 11.65 -12.25
CA PHE A 94 -13.84 13.01 -11.85
C PHE A 94 -15.22 13.44 -12.41
N LEU A 95 -15.72 12.77 -13.45
CA LEU A 95 -17.02 13.04 -14.08
C LEU A 95 -18.03 11.88 -13.92
N SER A 96 -17.60 10.73 -13.39
CA SER A 96 -18.36 9.47 -13.49
C SER A 96 -18.48 8.68 -12.17
N GLY A 97 -17.71 9.01 -11.14
CA GLY A 97 -17.83 8.39 -9.81
C GLY A 97 -19.00 8.96 -8.99
N PRO A 98 -19.24 8.44 -7.76
CA PRO A 98 -20.16 9.02 -6.78
C PRO A 98 -19.69 10.44 -6.37
N LEU A 99 -20.13 11.44 -7.13
CA LEU A 99 -19.56 12.78 -7.13
C LEU A 99 -19.70 13.50 -5.78
N GLU A 100 -20.72 13.16 -4.99
CA GLU A 100 -21.05 13.80 -3.71
C GLU A 100 -19.97 13.61 -2.64
N GLU A 101 -19.39 12.41 -2.47
CA GLU A 101 -18.36 12.17 -1.44
C GLU A 101 -17.06 12.92 -1.76
N TRP A 102 -16.57 12.80 -2.99
CA TRP A 102 -15.32 13.46 -3.42
C TRP A 102 -15.46 14.98 -3.47
N ASN A 103 -16.60 15.51 -3.93
CA ASN A 103 -16.86 16.96 -3.83
C ASN A 103 -17.01 17.42 -2.38
N THR A 104 -17.59 16.62 -1.48
CA THR A 104 -17.70 17.01 -0.06
C THR A 104 -16.33 17.05 0.60
N ALA A 105 -15.48 16.04 0.39
CA ALA A 105 -14.11 16.03 0.88
C ALA A 105 -13.27 17.20 0.32
N LEU A 106 -13.41 17.53 -0.98
CA LEU A 106 -12.67 18.63 -1.62
C LEU A 106 -13.29 20.03 -1.39
N ARG A 107 -14.50 20.14 -0.80
CA ARG A 107 -15.08 21.44 -0.38
C ARG A 107 -14.41 21.98 0.89
N SER A 108 -14.02 21.09 1.81
CA SER A 108 -13.17 21.43 2.96
C SER A 108 -11.71 21.11 2.66
N LEU A 109 -11.07 21.93 1.82
CA LEU A 109 -9.65 21.73 1.49
C LEU A 109 -8.77 21.75 2.75
N PRO A 110 -7.78 20.84 2.88
CA PRO A 110 -6.79 20.93 3.94
C PRO A 110 -5.94 22.18 3.71
N VAL A 111 -6.20 23.22 4.50
CA VAL A 111 -5.36 24.42 4.55
C VAL A 111 -3.97 23.98 5.04
N PRO A 112 -2.87 24.28 4.33
CA PRO A 112 -1.53 23.93 4.76
C PRO A 112 -1.08 24.91 5.87
N VAL A 113 -1.27 24.51 7.13
CA VAL A 113 -1.09 25.34 8.33
C VAL A 113 0.40 25.52 8.67
N TYR A 114 1.23 24.53 8.38
CA TYR A 114 2.66 24.52 8.76
C TYR A 114 3.57 25.09 7.67
N THR A 115 3.07 25.28 6.44
CA THR A 115 3.80 25.88 5.31
C THR A 115 4.65 27.11 5.66
N PRO A 116 4.15 28.13 6.41
CA PRO A 116 4.96 29.33 6.71
C PRO A 116 6.26 29.02 7.47
N GLN A 117 6.25 27.99 8.33
CA GLN A 117 7.42 27.50 9.06
C GLN A 117 8.30 26.61 8.18
N LEU A 118 7.71 25.90 7.22
CA LEU A 118 8.40 24.98 6.31
C LEU A 118 9.19 25.68 5.19
N LEU A 119 8.80 26.88 4.77
CA LEU A 119 9.44 27.66 3.69
C LEU A 119 10.95 27.93 3.89
N GLY A 120 11.45 27.86 5.13
CA GLY A 120 12.87 28.02 5.46
C GLY A 120 13.70 26.73 5.52
N CYS A 121 13.05 25.56 5.48
CA CYS A 121 13.69 24.27 5.72
C CYS A 121 13.44 23.25 4.58
N ILE A 122 12.23 23.20 4.03
CA ILE A 122 11.85 22.18 3.05
C ILE A 122 12.59 22.39 1.72
N GLY A 123 13.30 21.36 1.28
CA GLY A 123 14.20 21.45 0.13
C GLY A 123 15.49 22.24 0.40
N ILE A 124 15.79 22.60 1.65
CA ILE A 124 16.99 23.38 2.02
C ILE A 124 17.84 22.62 3.04
N ASP A 125 17.20 22.19 4.13
CA ASP A 125 17.81 21.50 5.26
C ASP A 125 17.77 19.99 5.03
N TRP A 126 18.92 19.39 4.69
CA TRP A 126 19.03 17.97 4.35
C TRP A 126 18.65 17.02 5.51
N ASP A 127 18.91 17.44 6.75
CA ASP A 127 18.70 16.62 7.94
C ASP A 127 17.32 16.89 8.59
N TYR A 128 16.39 17.53 7.87
CA TYR A 128 15.08 17.91 8.37
C TYR A 128 14.21 16.69 8.75
N ASP A 129 13.72 16.66 9.99
CA ASP A 129 12.92 15.55 10.51
C ASP A 129 11.49 15.52 9.94
N MET A 130 11.35 14.85 8.80
CA MET A 130 10.08 14.58 8.14
C MET A 130 9.14 13.67 8.95
N ILE A 131 9.64 12.87 9.89
CA ILE A 131 8.82 12.02 10.76
C ILE A 131 8.16 12.89 11.84
N ALA A 132 8.95 13.72 12.52
CA ALA A 132 8.42 14.72 13.46
C ALA A 132 7.58 15.81 12.78
N LEU A 133 7.59 15.94 11.44
CA LEU A 133 6.58 16.70 10.69
C LEU A 133 5.29 15.89 10.52
N ASN A 134 5.36 14.63 10.09
CA ASN A 134 4.19 13.75 9.92
C ASN A 134 3.35 13.66 11.20
N ASP A 135 4.00 13.55 12.37
CA ASP A 135 3.34 13.47 13.67
C ASP A 135 2.58 14.75 14.06
N LYS A 136 2.78 15.86 13.32
CA LYS A 136 2.04 17.13 13.47
C LYS A 136 0.93 17.33 12.45
N THR A 137 0.93 16.57 11.34
CA THR A 137 0.00 16.77 10.22
C THR A 137 -0.26 15.51 9.41
N ASP A 138 -1.54 15.13 9.33
CA ASP A 138 -2.02 14.13 8.38
C ASP A 138 -1.85 14.54 6.91
N ASN A 139 -1.56 15.82 6.65
CA ASN A 139 -1.47 16.40 5.31
C ASN A 139 -0.02 16.69 4.86
N ILE A 140 0.94 15.89 5.33
CA ILE A 140 2.38 16.10 5.07
C ILE A 140 2.72 16.29 3.58
N LEU A 141 2.08 15.58 2.65
CA LEU A 141 2.37 15.74 1.22
C LEU A 141 1.79 17.04 0.66
N VAL A 142 0.68 17.53 1.22
CA VAL A 142 0.11 18.84 0.87
C VAL A 142 1.00 19.96 1.41
N GLU A 143 1.42 19.89 2.68
CA GLU A 143 2.29 20.87 3.33
C GLU A 143 3.65 20.99 2.62
N VAL A 144 4.33 19.86 2.41
CA VAL A 144 5.64 19.82 1.74
C VAL A 144 5.53 20.19 0.26
N GLY A 145 4.53 19.65 -0.44
CA GLY A 145 4.29 19.98 -1.85
C GLY A 145 3.94 21.45 -2.07
N PHE A 146 3.19 22.07 -1.15
CA PHE A 146 2.83 23.48 -1.25
C PHE A 146 4.02 24.40 -0.91
N ALA A 147 4.80 24.08 0.12
CA ALA A 147 6.03 24.80 0.45
C ALA A 147 7.05 24.77 -0.71
N LEU A 148 7.12 23.68 -1.47
CA LEU A 148 7.99 23.56 -2.66
C LEU A 148 7.43 24.28 -3.89
N LEU A 149 6.15 24.07 -4.22
CA LEU A 149 5.60 24.44 -5.54
C LEU A 149 4.90 25.81 -5.60
N SER A 150 4.42 26.34 -4.46
CA SER A 150 3.57 27.55 -4.41
C SER A 150 4.10 28.73 -5.21
N ARG A 151 5.39 29.07 -5.07
CA ARG A 151 6.05 30.15 -5.83
C ARG A 151 6.06 29.87 -7.33
N VAL A 152 6.55 28.70 -7.74
CA VAL A 152 6.73 28.32 -9.15
C VAL A 152 5.40 28.28 -9.90
N VAL A 153 4.34 27.74 -9.30
CA VAL A 153 3.04 27.63 -9.99
C VAL A 153 2.26 28.95 -9.98
N SER A 154 2.53 29.85 -9.03
CA SER A 154 1.95 31.20 -9.01
C SER A 154 2.41 32.02 -10.21
N GLU A 155 3.68 31.88 -10.62
CA GLU A 155 4.21 32.49 -11.85
C GLU A 155 3.54 31.97 -13.13
N TRP A 156 2.93 30.78 -13.07
CA TRP A 156 2.17 30.18 -14.18
C TRP A 156 0.66 30.49 -14.10
N GLY A 157 0.22 31.33 -13.16
CA GLY A 157 -1.18 31.68 -12.95
C GLY A 157 -2.02 30.59 -12.29
N CYS A 158 -1.41 29.61 -11.62
CA CYS A 158 -2.11 28.58 -10.87
C CYS A 158 -2.53 29.11 -9.49
N GLU A 159 -3.83 29.13 -9.20
CA GLU A 159 -4.34 29.51 -7.88
C GLU A 159 -3.87 28.55 -6.77
N GLU A 160 -3.58 29.08 -5.57
CA GLU A 160 -3.22 28.26 -4.40
C GLU A 160 -4.23 27.15 -4.11
N GLY A 161 -5.54 27.46 -4.20
CA GLY A 161 -6.60 26.47 -4.03
C GLY A 161 -6.59 25.36 -5.09
N GLN A 162 -6.07 25.63 -6.29
CA GLN A 162 -5.89 24.62 -7.34
C GLN A 162 -4.67 23.74 -7.07
N LEU A 163 -3.56 24.30 -6.57
CA LEU A 163 -2.42 23.53 -6.09
C LEU A 163 -2.80 22.63 -4.90
N ILE A 164 -3.54 23.15 -3.92
CA ILE A 164 -4.01 22.37 -2.75
C ILE A 164 -4.94 21.24 -3.20
N ARG A 165 -5.88 21.48 -4.13
CA ARG A 165 -6.72 20.44 -4.74
C ARG A 165 -5.88 19.34 -5.41
N PHE A 166 -4.88 19.72 -6.20
CA PHE A 166 -3.98 18.79 -6.89
C PHE A 166 -3.17 17.93 -5.90
N LEU A 167 -2.50 18.56 -4.93
CA LEU A 167 -1.70 17.86 -3.92
C LEU A 167 -2.56 16.93 -3.03
N SER A 168 -3.76 17.37 -2.66
CA SER A 168 -4.72 16.53 -1.92
C SER A 168 -5.15 15.30 -2.74
N SER A 169 -5.39 15.50 -4.04
CA SER A 169 -5.76 14.42 -4.97
C SER A 169 -4.63 13.40 -5.17
N ILE A 170 -3.37 13.82 -5.09
CA ILE A 170 -2.21 12.90 -5.07
C ILE A 170 -2.12 12.19 -3.71
N GLN A 171 -2.25 12.91 -2.60
CA GLN A 171 -2.10 12.33 -1.26
C GLN A 171 -3.14 11.24 -0.98
N MET A 172 -4.38 11.40 -1.46
CA MET A 172 -5.44 10.39 -1.32
C MET A 172 -5.18 9.08 -2.07
N GLN A 173 -4.22 9.04 -3.01
CA GLN A 173 -3.83 7.81 -3.71
C GLN A 173 -2.77 6.99 -2.95
N TYR A 174 -2.16 7.53 -1.89
CA TYR A 174 -1.19 6.81 -1.07
C TYR A 174 -1.87 5.93 -0.02
N LEU A 175 -1.77 4.62 -0.22
CA LEU A 175 -2.20 3.60 0.75
C LEU A 175 -1.33 3.64 2.03
N PRO A 176 -1.84 3.15 3.18
CA PRO A 176 -1.10 3.06 4.45
C PRO A 176 -0.08 1.90 4.45
N ASN A 177 0.77 1.85 3.43
CA ASN A 177 1.88 0.89 3.34
C ASN A 177 2.95 1.21 4.40
N PRO A 178 3.70 0.21 4.91
CA PRO A 178 4.80 0.45 5.86
C PRO A 178 5.91 1.36 5.35
N TYR A 179 6.06 1.52 4.03
CA TYR A 179 7.10 2.37 3.42
C TYR A 179 6.55 3.27 2.31
N HIS A 180 5.96 2.73 1.23
CA HIS A 180 5.44 3.53 0.11
C HIS A 180 4.10 4.20 0.43
N ASN A 181 4.16 5.27 1.22
CA ASN A 181 3.02 6.04 1.74
C ASN A 181 3.25 7.57 1.59
N LYS A 182 2.29 8.38 2.08
CA LYS A 182 2.31 9.85 1.98
C LYS A 182 3.56 10.52 2.58
N LEU A 183 4.12 9.97 3.66
CA LEU A 183 5.35 10.46 4.31
C LEU A 183 6.56 10.20 3.40
N HIS A 184 6.74 8.98 2.90
CA HIS A 184 7.84 8.66 1.98
C HIS A 184 7.81 9.54 0.73
N ALA A 185 6.62 9.78 0.15
CA ALA A 185 6.46 10.68 -0.99
C ALA A 185 6.90 12.12 -0.67
N ALA A 186 6.54 12.64 0.50
CA ALA A 186 6.96 13.96 0.96
C ALA A 186 8.48 14.03 1.19
N THR A 187 9.08 12.99 1.79
CA THR A 187 10.54 12.91 1.99
C THR A 187 11.30 12.88 0.66
N VAL A 188 10.81 12.12 -0.33
CA VAL A 188 11.40 12.11 -1.69
C VAL A 188 11.30 13.48 -2.36
N ALA A 189 10.16 14.18 -2.25
CA ALA A 189 10.00 15.53 -2.80
C ALA A 189 10.95 16.54 -2.13
N HIS A 190 11.05 16.51 -0.80
CA HIS A 190 11.99 17.32 -0.02
C HIS A 190 13.45 17.07 -0.47
N LEU A 191 13.92 15.81 -0.45
CA LEU A 191 15.32 15.48 -0.76
C LEU A 191 15.67 15.77 -2.23
N THR A 192 14.71 15.66 -3.16
CA THR A 192 14.91 15.99 -4.57
C THR A 192 15.21 17.48 -4.77
N GLU A 193 14.53 18.37 -4.03
CA GLU A 193 14.83 19.80 -4.09
C GLU A 193 16.18 20.11 -3.40
N CYS A 194 16.49 19.47 -2.27
CA CYS A 194 17.82 19.59 -1.64
C CYS A 194 18.94 19.20 -2.61
N LEU A 195 18.81 18.06 -3.31
CA LEU A 195 19.76 17.65 -4.37
C LEU A 195 19.84 18.69 -5.50
N THR A 196 18.71 19.19 -5.97
CA THR A 196 18.65 20.17 -7.07
C THR A 196 19.37 21.47 -6.70
N ARG A 197 19.29 21.89 -5.44
CA ARG A 197 20.03 23.05 -4.91
C ARG A 197 21.52 22.76 -4.73
N MET A 198 21.89 21.66 -4.09
CA MET A 198 23.31 21.29 -3.89
C MET A 198 24.08 21.09 -5.20
N LEU A 199 23.41 20.62 -6.26
CA LEU A 199 23.99 20.44 -7.59
C LEU A 199 24.01 21.73 -8.44
N ASN A 200 23.48 22.86 -7.93
CA ASN A 200 23.19 24.07 -8.70
C ASN A 200 22.37 23.81 -9.98
N ALA A 201 21.48 22.82 -9.94
CA ALA A 201 20.60 22.42 -11.04
C ALA A 201 19.26 23.18 -11.06
N GLN A 202 19.07 24.12 -10.13
CA GLN A 202 17.98 25.10 -10.15
C GLN A 202 18.09 25.95 -11.44
N ARG A 203 16.96 26.24 -12.11
CA ARG A 203 16.97 27.21 -13.21
C ARG A 203 17.13 28.63 -12.64
N THR A 204 18.15 29.32 -13.13
CA THR A 204 18.30 30.79 -13.09
C THR A 204 17.45 31.43 -14.18
#